data_AF-A0A6N7B0K0-F1
#
_entry.id   AF-A0A6N7B0K0-F1
#
_cell.length_a   1.000
_cell.length_b   1.000
_cell.length_c   1.000
_cell.angle_alpha   90.00
_cell.angle_beta   90.00
_cell.angle_gamma   90.00
#
_symmetry.space_group_name_H-M   'P 1'
#
loop_
_entity.id
_entity.type
_entity.pdbx_description
1 polymer ?
#
loop_
_entity_poly.entity_id
_entity_poly.type
_entity_poly.pdbx_seq_one_letter_code
_entity_poly.pdbx_strand_id
1 'polypeptide(L)'
;IIQKYAHIVDRHKKIIGTRLRSPNNQLLEVPYMEAVWQHSREVAAVSYVLAMRQPHLSPDQAMLAGLVHDIGVLPLCLHIEKNHARIEEDKLEELIRKCGNAIGTKLLQKWNFPQDLIGVVGEHESLHRDSHQMPRADYTDVISIANLQDDRARAKVIAWDKIAAVKRLGLSEDECQNFVELNAERIALIEEMLGIAPSKRPQVAGLVSPPSYLKKQEPTYYPQSSSKPAGILSSLLSFLPFWKN
;
A
#
# COMPACT_ATOMS: atom_id res chain seq x y z
N ILE A 1 1.28 -7.84 -18.81
CA ILE A 1 1.83 -7.98 -17.43
C ILE A 1 0.81 -8.54 -16.43
N ILE A 2 -0.46 -8.14 -16.51
CA ILE A 2 -1.57 -8.67 -15.67
C ILE A 2 -1.64 -10.20 -15.69
N GLN A 3 -1.54 -10.88 -16.85
CA GLN A 3 -1.54 -12.35 -16.90
C GLN A 3 -0.36 -13.01 -16.18
N LYS A 4 0.83 -12.39 -16.20
CA LYS A 4 2.03 -12.93 -15.51
C LYS A 4 1.85 -12.93 -14.00
N TYR A 5 1.10 -11.97 -13.46
CA TYR A 5 0.89 -11.79 -12.02
C TYR A 5 -0.57 -12.00 -11.59
N ALA A 6 -1.45 -12.49 -12.48
CA ALA A 6 -2.86 -12.78 -12.20
C ALA A 6 -3.00 -13.77 -11.03
N HIS A 7 -2.07 -14.73 -10.95
CA HIS A 7 -1.97 -15.66 -9.84
C HIS A 7 -1.74 -14.99 -8.47
N ILE A 8 -1.23 -13.75 -8.41
CA ILE A 8 -1.07 -12.98 -7.18
C ILE A 8 -2.41 -12.43 -6.74
N VAL A 9 -3.16 -11.86 -7.68
CA VAL A 9 -4.54 -11.40 -7.48
C VAL A 9 -5.44 -12.57 -7.05
N ASP A 10 -5.32 -13.72 -7.71
CA ASP A 10 -6.10 -14.92 -7.38
C ASP A 10 -5.69 -15.52 -6.03
N ARG A 11 -4.39 -15.49 -5.69
CA ARG A 11 -3.93 -15.88 -4.35
C ARG A 11 -4.45 -14.93 -3.27
N HIS A 12 -4.48 -13.63 -3.53
CA HIS A 12 -5.03 -12.62 -2.62
C HIS A 12 -6.52 -12.91 -2.36
N LYS A 13 -7.31 -13.07 -3.42
CA LYS A 13 -8.74 -13.46 -3.34
C LYS A 13 -8.95 -14.77 -2.60
N LYS A 14 -8.11 -15.78 -2.84
CA LYS A 14 -8.21 -17.08 -2.16
C LYS A 14 -7.89 -16.97 -0.67
N ILE A 15 -6.87 -16.20 -0.29
CA ILE A 15 -6.50 -15.96 1.11
C ILE A 15 -7.65 -15.27 1.86
N ILE A 16 -8.19 -14.19 1.28
CA ILE A 16 -9.33 -13.46 1.86
C ILE A 16 -10.57 -14.36 1.97
N GLY A 17 -10.95 -15.04 0.89
CA GLY A 17 -12.22 -15.78 0.82
C GLY A 17 -12.27 -17.10 1.60
N THR A 18 -11.13 -17.78 1.80
CA THR A 18 -11.10 -19.14 2.38
C THR A 18 -10.48 -19.26 3.76
N ARG A 19 -9.69 -18.29 4.24
CA ARG A 19 -8.91 -18.44 5.48
C ARG A 19 -9.20 -17.43 6.59
N LEU A 20 -9.72 -16.24 6.29
CA LEU A 20 -9.99 -15.19 7.28
C LEU A 20 -11.44 -15.21 7.79
N ARG A 21 -11.96 -16.41 8.07
CA ARG A 21 -13.20 -16.59 8.84
C ARG A 21 -12.78 -17.04 10.24
N SER A 22 -12.34 -16.10 11.07
CA SER A 22 -12.00 -16.38 12.46
C SER A 22 -13.04 -15.77 13.41
N PRO A 23 -13.56 -16.55 14.38
CA PRO A 23 -14.42 -16.03 15.45
C PRO A 23 -13.65 -15.25 16.53
N ASN A 24 -12.31 -15.23 16.49
CA ASN A 24 -11.50 -14.74 17.61
C ASN A 24 -11.16 -13.25 17.53
N ASN A 25 -10.99 -12.67 16.33
CA ASN A 25 -10.50 -11.29 16.19
C ASN A 25 -11.33 -10.46 15.21
N GLN A 26 -12.36 -9.78 15.73
CA GLN A 26 -13.34 -8.99 14.95
C GLN A 26 -12.70 -7.92 14.06
N LEU A 27 -11.53 -7.39 14.43
CA LEU A 27 -10.83 -6.36 13.65
C LEU A 27 -10.19 -6.90 12.36
N LEU A 28 -9.88 -8.20 12.29
CA LEU A 28 -9.24 -8.83 11.12
C LEU A 28 -10.24 -9.59 10.23
N GLU A 29 -11.53 -9.32 10.40
CA GLU A 29 -12.58 -9.94 9.60
C GLU A 29 -12.47 -9.59 8.10
N VAL A 30 -13.20 -10.34 7.28
CA VAL A 30 -13.29 -10.19 5.82
C VAL A 30 -13.39 -8.72 5.36
N PRO A 31 -14.21 -7.83 5.98
CA PRO A 31 -14.32 -6.43 5.55
C PRO A 31 -13.00 -5.64 5.65
N TYR A 32 -12.18 -5.91 6.67
CA TYR A 32 -10.88 -5.26 6.81
C TYR A 32 -9.95 -5.65 5.66
N MET A 33 -9.91 -6.95 5.34
CA MET A 33 -9.05 -7.48 4.28
C MET A 33 -9.51 -7.04 2.90
N GLU A 34 -10.82 -6.95 2.69
CA GLU A 34 -11.40 -6.33 1.49
C GLU A 34 -11.02 -4.85 1.39
N ALA A 35 -10.98 -4.10 2.49
CA ALA A 35 -10.55 -2.70 2.50
C ALA A 35 -9.06 -2.53 2.14
N VAL A 36 -8.17 -3.39 2.65
CA VAL A 36 -6.73 -3.41 2.27
C VAL A 36 -6.57 -3.73 0.79
N TRP A 37 -7.34 -4.70 0.29
CA TRP A 37 -7.32 -5.06 -1.11
C TRP A 37 -7.83 -3.93 -2.00
N GLN A 38 -8.94 -3.32 -1.62
CA GLN A 38 -9.52 -2.18 -2.32
C GLN A 38 -8.53 -1.00 -2.39
N HIS A 39 -7.87 -0.68 -1.27
CA HIS A 39 -6.81 0.32 -1.22
C HIS A 39 -5.69 0.05 -2.24
N SER A 40 -5.15 -1.18 -2.26
CA SER A 40 -4.07 -1.54 -3.19
C SER A 40 -4.47 -1.34 -4.65
N ARG A 41 -5.76 -1.49 -4.97
CA ARG A 41 -6.28 -1.34 -6.33
C ARG A 41 -6.54 0.11 -6.72
N GLU A 42 -7.00 0.94 -5.79
CA GLU A 42 -7.10 2.39 -5.96
C GLU A 42 -5.72 2.98 -6.25
N VAL A 43 -4.72 2.62 -5.43
CA VAL A 43 -3.32 3.01 -5.64
C VAL A 43 -2.81 2.52 -6.99
N ALA A 44 -3.11 1.28 -7.39
CA ALA A 44 -2.72 0.75 -8.69
C ALA A 44 -3.29 1.56 -9.87
N ALA A 45 -4.58 1.93 -9.81
CA ALA A 45 -5.24 2.70 -10.86
C ALA A 45 -4.64 4.11 -10.97
N VAL A 46 -4.45 4.80 -9.86
CA VAL A 46 -3.81 6.13 -9.82
C VAL A 46 -2.37 6.06 -10.34
N SER A 47 -1.63 5.02 -9.95
CA SER A 47 -0.24 4.80 -10.36
C SER A 47 -0.10 4.60 -11.87
N TYR A 48 -1.06 3.90 -12.49
CA TYR A 48 -1.11 3.75 -13.93
C TYR A 48 -1.20 5.12 -14.62
N VAL A 49 -2.16 5.95 -14.18
CA VAL A 49 -2.40 7.28 -14.78
C VAL A 49 -1.22 8.22 -14.56
N LEU A 50 -0.62 8.22 -13.36
CA LEU A 50 0.59 8.99 -13.07
C LEU A 50 1.75 8.59 -13.99
N ALA A 51 1.97 7.29 -14.18
CA ALA A 51 3.05 6.77 -15.02
C ALA A 51 2.83 7.06 -16.52
N MET A 52 1.59 7.24 -16.99
CA MET A 52 1.33 7.68 -18.38
C MET A 52 1.96 9.04 -18.70
N ARG A 53 2.18 9.90 -17.69
CA ARG A 53 2.85 11.21 -17.84
C ARG A 53 4.38 11.09 -17.84
N GLN A 54 4.94 9.90 -17.60
CA GLN A 54 6.37 9.66 -17.45
C GLN A 54 6.87 8.75 -18.59
N PRO A 55 7.48 9.31 -19.66
CA PRO A 55 7.83 8.55 -20.87
C PRO A 55 8.77 7.36 -20.65
N HIS A 56 9.55 7.38 -19.56
CA HIS A 56 10.52 6.34 -19.20
C HIS A 56 9.95 5.28 -18.26
N LEU A 57 8.73 5.44 -17.74
CA LEU A 57 8.07 4.45 -16.87
C LEU A 57 7.00 3.70 -17.64
N SER A 58 6.94 2.39 -17.44
CA SER A 58 5.82 1.57 -17.93
C SER A 58 4.59 1.72 -17.01
N PRO A 59 3.42 2.15 -17.54
CA PRO A 59 2.18 2.23 -16.75
C PRO A 59 1.74 0.90 -16.17
N ASP A 60 1.89 -0.19 -16.92
CA ASP A 60 1.60 -1.55 -16.46
C ASP A 60 2.43 -1.96 -15.23
N GLN A 61 3.72 -1.59 -15.22
CA GLN A 61 4.60 -1.86 -14.08
C GLN A 61 4.25 -0.98 -12.88
N ALA A 62 3.88 0.29 -13.09
CA ALA A 62 3.42 1.17 -12.03
C ALA A 62 2.11 0.67 -11.40
N MET A 63 1.17 0.19 -12.22
CA MET A 63 -0.06 -0.44 -11.74
C MET A 63 0.23 -1.69 -10.91
N LEU A 64 1.12 -2.56 -11.38
CA LEU A 64 1.55 -3.73 -10.61
C LEU A 64 2.22 -3.32 -9.29
N ALA A 65 3.08 -2.30 -9.31
CA ALA A 65 3.75 -1.77 -8.13
C ALA A 65 2.73 -1.30 -7.08
N GLY A 66 1.70 -0.56 -7.50
CA GLY A 66 0.61 -0.15 -6.62
C GLY A 66 -0.20 -1.34 -6.08
N LEU A 67 -0.42 -2.36 -6.89
CA LEU A 67 -1.11 -3.60 -6.47
C LEU A 67 -0.37 -4.39 -5.38
N VAL A 68 0.97 -4.28 -5.33
CA VAL A 68 1.80 -5.07 -4.40
C VAL A 68 2.47 -4.23 -3.32
N HIS A 69 2.27 -2.91 -3.29
CA HIS A 69 2.98 -2.02 -2.39
C HIS A 69 2.79 -2.40 -0.92
N ASP A 70 1.57 -2.82 -0.57
CA ASP A 70 1.16 -3.22 0.79
C ASP A 70 0.99 -4.75 0.96
N ILE A 71 1.59 -5.55 0.08
CA ILE A 71 1.39 -7.02 0.08
C ILE A 71 1.81 -7.69 1.40
N GLY A 72 2.68 -7.03 2.19
CA GLY A 72 3.13 -7.51 3.50
C GLY A 72 2.08 -7.43 4.61
N VAL A 73 1.02 -6.63 4.44
CA VAL A 73 -0.08 -6.53 5.41
C VAL A 73 -0.79 -7.88 5.59
N LEU A 74 -1.06 -8.58 4.48
CA LEU A 74 -1.74 -9.87 4.52
C LEU A 74 -1.05 -10.94 5.39
N PRO A 75 0.23 -11.31 5.14
CA PRO A 75 0.92 -12.31 5.96
C PRO A 75 1.09 -11.86 7.42
N LEU A 76 1.17 -10.55 7.68
CA LEU A 76 1.17 -10.01 9.04
C LEU A 76 -0.17 -10.26 9.74
N CYS A 77 -1.29 -9.91 9.11
CA CYS A 77 -2.63 -10.13 9.65
C CYS A 77 -2.91 -11.61 9.90
N LEU A 78 -2.55 -12.50 8.96
CA LEU A 78 -2.67 -13.95 9.15
C LEU A 78 -1.82 -14.47 10.32
N HIS A 79 -0.62 -13.91 10.51
CA HIS A 79 0.22 -14.26 11.65
C HIS A 79 -0.42 -13.82 12.96
N ILE A 80 -1.00 -12.63 13.01
CA ILE A 80 -1.66 -12.11 14.21
C ILE A 80 -2.89 -12.94 14.55
N GLU A 81 -3.74 -13.20 13.55
CA GLU A 81 -4.95 -14.01 13.70
C GLU A 81 -4.65 -15.41 14.26
N LYS A 82 -3.55 -16.03 13.83
CA LYS A 82 -3.14 -17.36 14.28
C LYS A 82 -2.61 -17.39 15.72
N ASN A 83 -1.89 -16.34 16.15
CA ASN A 83 -1.10 -16.38 17.38
C ASN A 83 -1.65 -15.48 18.50
N HIS A 84 -2.59 -14.59 18.19
CA HIS A 84 -3.15 -13.65 19.15
C HIS A 84 -4.67 -13.72 19.13
N ALA A 85 -5.27 -13.98 20.30
CA ALA A 85 -6.72 -14.06 20.44
C ALA A 85 -7.41 -12.72 20.15
N ARG A 86 -6.76 -11.59 20.44
CA ARG A 86 -7.26 -10.24 20.19
C ARG A 86 -6.09 -9.29 19.97
N ILE A 87 -6.29 -8.27 19.14
CA ILE A 87 -5.38 -7.14 18.99
C ILE A 87 -6.21 -5.86 19.05
N GLU A 88 -5.69 -4.79 19.64
CA GLU A 88 -6.34 -3.49 19.55
C GLU A 88 -5.95 -2.78 18.25
N GLU A 89 -6.83 -1.92 17.74
CA GLU A 89 -6.67 -1.27 16.44
C GLU A 89 -5.34 -0.52 16.33
N ASP A 90 -5.05 0.42 17.25
CA ASP A 90 -3.79 1.18 17.33
C ASP A 90 -2.54 0.30 17.24
N LYS A 91 -2.60 -0.88 17.88
CA LYS A 91 -1.49 -1.83 17.92
C LYS A 91 -1.31 -2.54 16.59
N LEU A 92 -2.40 -2.94 15.94
CA LEU A 92 -2.38 -3.50 14.59
C LEU A 92 -1.76 -2.50 13.61
N GLU A 93 -2.13 -1.23 13.70
CA GLU A 93 -1.57 -0.20 12.84
C GLU A 93 -0.07 0.00 13.04
N GLU A 94 0.35 0.00 14.31
CA GLU A 94 1.75 0.13 14.69
C GLU A 94 2.56 -1.03 14.11
N LEU A 95 2.04 -2.26 14.19
CA LEU A 95 2.67 -3.43 13.59
C LEU A 95 2.72 -3.35 12.08
N ILE A 96 1.65 -2.89 11.42
CA ILE A 96 1.65 -2.69 9.96
C ILE A 96 2.73 -1.70 9.55
N ARG A 97 2.82 -0.54 10.21
CA ARG A 97 3.89 0.44 9.96
C ARG A 97 5.29 -0.12 10.16
N LYS A 98 5.49 -0.88 11.24
CA LYS A 98 6.82 -1.38 11.61
C LYS A 98 7.26 -2.59 10.80
N CYS A 99 6.32 -3.42 10.36
CA CYS A 99 6.62 -4.74 9.83
C CYS A 99 6.13 -4.95 8.39
N GLY A 100 5.05 -4.29 7.97
CA GLY A 100 4.39 -4.51 6.68
C GLY A 100 5.35 -4.42 5.50
N ASN A 101 6.06 -3.29 5.37
CA ASN A 101 7.02 -3.07 4.29
C ASN A 101 8.14 -4.12 4.30
N ALA A 102 8.75 -4.38 5.46
CA ALA A 102 9.83 -5.37 5.58
C ALA A 102 9.38 -6.80 5.22
N ILE A 103 8.15 -7.18 5.60
CA ILE A 103 7.56 -8.47 5.23
C ILE A 103 7.29 -8.52 3.73
N GLY A 104 6.70 -7.46 3.17
CA GLY A 104 6.42 -7.33 1.74
C GLY A 104 7.68 -7.41 0.87
N THR A 105 8.73 -6.67 1.24
CA THR A 105 10.05 -6.70 0.56
C THR A 105 10.60 -8.13 0.50
N LYS A 106 10.61 -8.85 1.62
CA LYS A 106 11.08 -10.24 1.67
C LYS A 106 10.21 -11.18 0.84
N LEU A 107 8.90 -10.95 0.82
CA LEU A 107 7.96 -11.74 0.03
C LEU A 107 8.22 -11.56 -1.47
N LEU A 108 8.38 -10.32 -1.94
CA LEU A 108 8.67 -10.02 -3.33
C LEU A 108 10.06 -10.51 -3.76
N GLN A 109 11.07 -10.42 -2.89
CA GLN A 109 12.39 -11.03 -3.12
C GLN A 109 12.26 -12.54 -3.34
N LYS A 110 11.52 -13.24 -2.48
CA LYS A 110 11.28 -14.69 -2.61
C LYS A 110 10.53 -15.04 -3.89
N TRP A 111 9.68 -14.15 -4.39
CA TRP A 111 8.97 -14.31 -5.66
C TRP A 111 9.79 -13.84 -6.87
N ASN A 112 11.04 -13.45 -6.68
CA ASN A 112 11.96 -12.97 -7.73
C ASN A 112 11.38 -11.80 -8.53
N PHE A 113 10.74 -10.86 -7.84
CA PHE A 113 10.31 -9.60 -8.44
C PHE A 113 11.53 -8.76 -8.88
N PRO A 114 11.36 -7.86 -9.88
CA PRO A 114 12.37 -6.88 -10.23
C PRO A 114 12.78 -6.03 -9.02
N GLN A 115 14.07 -5.68 -8.91
CA GLN A 115 14.59 -4.90 -7.78
C GLN A 115 13.89 -3.55 -7.62
N ASP A 116 13.56 -2.88 -8.73
CA ASP A 116 12.85 -1.61 -8.70
C ASP A 116 11.48 -1.72 -8.00
N LEU A 117 10.75 -2.83 -8.20
CA LEU A 117 9.46 -3.08 -7.53
C LEU A 117 9.63 -3.51 -6.08
N ILE A 118 10.73 -4.19 -5.75
CA ILE A 118 11.08 -4.52 -4.37
C ILE A 118 11.39 -3.23 -3.59
N GLY A 119 12.09 -2.28 -4.22
CA GLY A 119 12.41 -0.97 -3.66
C GLY A 119 11.16 -0.15 -3.33
N VAL A 120 10.15 -0.16 -4.22
CA VAL A 120 8.84 0.49 -3.98
C VAL A 120 8.24 0.08 -2.63
N VAL A 121 8.13 -1.23 -2.37
CA VAL A 121 7.53 -1.73 -1.12
C VAL A 121 8.28 -1.23 0.11
N GLY A 122 9.62 -1.14 0.04
CA GLY A 122 10.43 -0.69 1.16
C GLY A 122 10.38 0.82 1.41
N GLU A 123 10.15 1.63 0.37
CA GLU A 123 10.48 3.06 0.38
C GLU A 123 9.29 3.99 0.11
N HIS A 124 8.15 3.50 -0.36
CA HIS A 124 7.02 4.35 -0.80
C HIS A 124 6.41 5.26 0.30
N GLU A 125 6.63 4.96 1.59
CA GLU A 125 6.21 5.84 2.70
C GLU A 125 7.29 6.90 3.06
N SER A 126 8.50 6.81 2.50
CA SER A 126 9.61 7.72 2.79
C SER A 126 9.54 8.99 1.92
N LEU A 127 8.62 9.91 2.26
CA LEU A 127 8.32 11.11 1.46
C LEU A 127 9.49 12.09 1.26
N HIS A 128 10.48 12.05 2.16
CA HIS A 128 11.70 12.86 2.09
C HIS A 128 12.90 12.07 1.58
N ARG A 129 12.68 11.00 0.81
CA ARG A 129 13.77 10.18 0.25
C ARG A 129 14.75 11.05 -0.52
N ASP A 130 15.97 11.05 -0.01
CA ASP A 130 17.05 11.89 -0.48
C ASP A 130 17.72 11.25 -1.71
N SER A 131 17.07 11.40 -2.87
CA SER A 131 17.63 10.92 -4.12
C SER A 131 18.51 12.00 -4.77
N HIS A 132 19.49 12.51 -4.03
CA HIS A 132 20.53 13.41 -4.56
C HIS A 132 21.22 12.89 -5.84
N GLN A 133 21.01 11.62 -6.21
CA GLN A 133 21.54 10.96 -7.39
C GLN A 133 20.50 10.63 -8.49
N MET A 134 19.20 10.88 -8.29
CA MET A 134 18.15 10.56 -9.28
C MET A 134 17.34 11.81 -9.67
N PRO A 135 17.61 12.41 -10.84
CA PRO A 135 16.91 13.61 -11.31
C PRO A 135 15.53 13.32 -11.93
N ARG A 136 15.18 12.05 -12.17
CA ARG A 136 13.92 11.63 -12.80
C ARG A 136 13.07 10.84 -11.80
N ALA A 137 11.75 10.94 -11.94
CA ALA A 137 10.83 10.13 -11.15
C ALA A 137 11.04 8.63 -11.37
N ASP A 138 10.94 7.84 -10.31
CA ASP A 138 10.91 6.38 -10.37
C ASP A 138 9.54 5.82 -9.93
N TYR A 139 9.42 4.49 -9.90
CA TYR A 139 8.18 3.85 -9.43
C TYR A 139 7.87 4.15 -7.97
N THR A 140 8.89 4.35 -7.11
CA THR A 140 8.68 4.72 -5.71
C THR A 140 8.02 6.09 -5.61
N ASP A 141 8.47 7.07 -6.40
CA ASP A 141 7.84 8.39 -6.47
C ASP A 141 6.37 8.29 -6.93
N VAL A 142 6.08 7.49 -7.97
CA VAL A 142 4.72 7.26 -8.46
C VAL A 142 3.82 6.65 -7.37
N ILE A 143 4.27 5.58 -6.72
CA ILE A 143 3.48 4.92 -5.67
C ILE A 143 3.31 5.80 -4.45
N SER A 144 4.33 6.58 -4.07
CA SER A 144 4.25 7.52 -2.94
C SER A 144 3.13 8.54 -3.17
N ILE A 145 3.09 9.16 -4.36
CA ILE A 145 2.03 10.12 -4.68
C ILE A 145 0.68 9.42 -4.78
N ALA A 146 0.60 8.27 -5.44
CA ALA A 146 -0.66 7.53 -5.58
C ALA A 146 -1.25 7.11 -4.22
N ASN A 147 -0.40 6.68 -3.29
CA ASN A 147 -0.81 6.30 -1.93
C ASN A 147 -1.37 7.51 -1.16
N LEU A 148 -0.79 8.70 -1.38
CA LEU A 148 -1.27 9.95 -0.77
C LEU A 148 -2.59 10.46 -1.37
N GLN A 149 -3.01 9.98 -2.55
CA GLN A 149 -4.27 10.36 -3.19
C GLN A 149 -5.50 9.73 -2.52
N ASP A 150 -5.29 8.71 -1.69
CA ASP A 150 -6.35 8.03 -0.97
C ASP A 150 -7.17 9.03 -0.14
N ASP A 151 -8.49 9.03 -0.33
CA ASP A 151 -9.48 9.81 0.42
C ASP A 151 -9.25 9.77 1.94
N ARG A 152 -8.70 8.66 2.43
CA ARG A 152 -8.39 8.42 3.84
C ARG A 152 -7.15 9.22 4.29
N ALA A 153 -6.21 9.47 3.39
CA ALA A 153 -5.08 10.39 3.55
C ALA A 153 -5.46 11.88 3.35
N ARG A 154 -6.51 12.17 2.56
CA ARG A 154 -7.02 13.54 2.31
C ARG A 154 -7.65 14.23 3.53
N ALA A 155 -7.87 13.51 4.63
CA ALA A 155 -8.28 14.10 5.91
C ALA A 155 -7.20 15.00 6.56
N LYS A 156 -5.99 15.06 5.96
CA LYS A 156 -4.86 15.88 6.40
C LYS A 156 -4.45 16.89 5.34
N VAL A 157 -4.01 18.05 5.80
CA VAL A 157 -3.25 18.99 4.96
C VAL A 157 -1.90 18.36 4.64
N ILE A 158 -1.71 17.94 3.39
CA ILE A 158 -0.45 17.41 2.88
C ILE A 158 0.37 18.60 2.36
N ALA A 159 1.58 18.78 2.89
CA ALA A 159 2.53 19.78 2.39
C ALA A 159 3.20 19.26 1.11
N TRP A 160 2.45 19.28 0.00
CA TRP A 160 2.88 18.73 -1.30
C TRP A 160 4.18 19.37 -1.80
N ASP A 161 4.39 20.65 -1.51
CA ASP A 161 5.60 21.41 -1.82
C ASP A 161 6.88 20.81 -1.20
N LYS A 162 6.75 20.10 -0.07
CA LYS A 162 7.88 19.48 0.65
C LYS A 162 8.17 18.04 0.23
N ILE A 163 7.35 17.47 -0.64
CA ILE A 163 7.48 16.08 -1.09
C ILE A 163 8.33 16.08 -2.36
N ALA A 164 9.52 15.46 -2.29
CA ALA A 164 10.45 15.45 -3.42
C ALA A 164 9.85 14.80 -4.69
N ALA A 165 9.00 13.79 -4.51
CA ALA A 165 8.30 13.10 -5.61
C ALA A 165 7.39 14.04 -6.42
N VAL A 166 6.75 15.05 -5.80
CA VAL A 166 5.88 16.03 -6.50
C VAL A 166 6.69 16.77 -7.57
N LYS A 167 7.85 17.29 -7.18
CA LYS A 167 8.77 17.97 -8.11
C LYS A 167 9.30 17.03 -9.19
N ARG A 168 9.68 15.79 -8.84
CA ARG A 168 10.22 14.80 -9.81
C ARG A 168 9.18 14.35 -10.84
N LEU A 169 7.92 14.25 -10.44
CA LEU A 169 6.81 13.90 -11.33
C LEU A 169 6.31 15.09 -12.16
N GLY A 170 6.81 16.30 -11.89
CA GLY A 170 6.38 17.52 -12.59
C GLY A 170 4.92 17.88 -12.30
N LEU A 171 4.49 17.67 -11.05
CA LEU A 171 3.16 18.01 -10.57
C LEU A 171 3.20 19.33 -9.80
N SER A 172 2.15 20.12 -9.93
CA SER A 172 1.85 21.23 -9.01
C SER A 172 1.10 20.72 -7.77
N GLU A 173 1.07 21.54 -6.72
CA GLU A 173 0.27 21.26 -5.52
C GLU A 173 -1.22 21.11 -5.86
N ASP A 174 -1.77 22.01 -6.68
CA ASP A 174 -3.17 21.95 -7.10
C ASP A 174 -3.50 20.67 -7.89
N GLU A 175 -2.58 20.24 -8.78
CA GLU A 175 -2.73 18.96 -9.49
C GLU A 175 -2.69 17.77 -8.52
N CYS A 176 -1.82 17.80 -7.50
CA CYS A 176 -1.76 16.75 -6.49
C CYS A 176 -3.02 16.71 -5.63
N GLN A 177 -3.56 17.85 -5.23
CA GLN A 177 -4.77 17.90 -4.41
C GLN A 177 -6.00 17.38 -5.16
N ASN A 178 -6.09 17.68 -6.47
CA ASN A 178 -7.27 17.37 -7.29
C ASN A 178 -7.05 16.19 -8.24
N PHE A 179 -5.94 15.44 -8.11
CA PHE A 179 -5.51 14.47 -9.13
C PHE A 179 -6.59 13.45 -9.49
N VAL A 180 -7.23 12.86 -8.48
CA VAL A 180 -8.26 11.83 -8.65
C VAL A 180 -9.51 12.39 -9.34
N GLU A 181 -9.89 13.63 -9.03
CA GLU A 181 -11.04 14.29 -9.65
C GLU A 181 -10.76 14.66 -11.10
N LEU A 182 -9.60 15.26 -11.36
CA LEU A 182 -9.14 15.64 -12.71
C LEU A 182 -8.96 14.44 -13.64
N ASN A 183 -8.72 13.24 -13.09
CA ASN A 183 -8.47 12.01 -13.86
C ASN A 183 -9.55 10.93 -13.65
N ALA A 184 -10.72 11.30 -13.13
CA ALA A 184 -11.75 10.36 -12.70
C ALA A 184 -12.14 9.33 -13.77
N GLU A 185 -12.33 9.76 -15.03
CA GLU A 185 -12.70 8.85 -16.13
C GLU A 185 -11.61 7.80 -16.41
N ARG A 186 -10.33 8.22 -16.43
CA ARG A 186 -9.20 7.33 -16.69
C ARG A 186 -9.01 6.34 -15.55
N ILE A 187 -9.11 6.83 -14.31
CA ILE A 187 -9.00 5.99 -13.12
C ILE A 187 -10.12 4.95 -13.11
N ALA A 188 -11.37 5.35 -13.36
CA ALA A 188 -12.52 4.43 -13.38
C ALA A 188 -12.36 3.30 -14.41
N LEU A 189 -11.82 3.58 -15.60
CA LEU A 189 -11.54 2.56 -16.61
C LEU A 189 -10.53 1.52 -16.11
N ILE A 190 -9.44 1.96 -15.46
CA ILE A 190 -8.43 1.04 -14.91
C ILE A 190 -8.99 0.26 -13.73
N GLU A 191 -9.77 0.90 -12.87
CA GLU A 191 -10.47 0.24 -11.77
C GLU A 191 -11.39 -0.88 -12.28
N GLU A 192 -12.18 -0.61 -13.32
CA GLU A 192 -13.04 -1.59 -14.00
C GLU A 192 -12.21 -2.76 -14.54
N MET A 193 -11.08 -2.48 -15.22
CA MET A 193 -10.16 -3.52 -15.71
C MET A 193 -9.60 -4.40 -14.58
N LEU A 194 -9.41 -3.84 -13.39
CA LEU A 194 -8.97 -4.58 -12.21
C LEU A 194 -10.12 -5.36 -11.53
N GLY A 195 -11.37 -5.18 -11.97
CA GLY A 195 -12.58 -5.78 -11.41
C GLY A 195 -13.13 -5.05 -10.18
N ILE A 196 -13.09 -3.71 -10.17
CA ILE A 196 -13.64 -2.84 -9.10
C ILE A 196 -14.99 -2.50 -9.71
N ALA A 197 -16.08 -2.78 -9.01
CA ALA A 197 -17.34 -2.15 -9.40
C ALA A 197 -17.09 -0.63 -9.33
N PRO A 198 -17.37 0.15 -10.38
CA PRO A 198 -17.05 1.57 -10.41
C PRO A 198 -17.53 2.18 -9.11
N SER A 199 -16.58 2.75 -8.36
CA SER A 199 -16.85 3.28 -7.04
C SER A 199 -18.09 4.19 -7.14
N LYS A 200 -19.23 3.75 -6.60
CA LYS A 200 -20.27 4.69 -6.23
C LYS A 200 -19.64 5.47 -5.09
N ARG A 201 -18.90 6.54 -5.42
CA ARG A 201 -18.42 7.50 -4.43
C ARG A 201 -19.65 7.92 -3.64
N PRO A 202 -19.76 7.56 -2.34
CA PRO A 202 -20.96 7.85 -1.59
C PRO A 202 -21.17 9.36 -1.58
N GLN A 203 -22.34 9.82 -2.02
CA GLN A 203 -22.88 11.05 -1.47
C GLN A 203 -23.11 10.78 0.02
N VAL A 204 -22.49 11.62 0.85
CA VAL A 204 -22.55 11.72 2.30
C VAL A 204 -23.77 11.02 2.92
N ALA A 205 -23.54 9.87 3.58
CA ALA A 205 -24.15 9.45 4.86
C ALA A 205 -23.95 7.94 5.12
N GLY A 206 -23.35 7.61 6.26
CA GLY A 206 -23.76 6.44 7.05
C GLY A 206 -23.17 5.07 6.74
N LEU A 207 -21.88 4.94 6.43
CA LEU A 207 -21.18 3.64 6.47
C LEU A 207 -20.23 3.55 7.67
N VAL A 208 -20.15 2.35 8.24
CA VAL A 208 -19.23 1.97 9.32
C VAL A 208 -17.84 2.53 9.00
N SER A 209 -17.25 3.23 9.98
CA SER A 209 -15.96 3.89 9.77
C SER A 209 -14.91 2.85 9.37
N PRO A 210 -14.18 3.05 8.25
CA PRO A 210 -13.03 2.21 7.93
C PRO A 210 -11.98 2.32 9.04
N PRO A 211 -11.15 1.27 9.22
CA PRO A 211 -10.21 1.22 10.32
C PRO A 211 -9.19 2.38 10.29
N SER A 212 -8.84 2.90 11.46
CA SER A 212 -8.18 4.19 11.70
C SER A 212 -6.74 4.31 11.21
N TYR A 213 -6.07 3.24 10.77
CA TYR A 213 -4.67 3.32 10.29
C TYR A 213 -4.57 3.95 8.91
N LEU A 214 -5.70 4.00 8.23
CA LEU A 214 -5.89 4.76 7.02
C LEU A 214 -6.13 6.25 7.35
N LYS A 215 -6.41 6.59 8.62
CA LYS A 215 -6.48 7.94 9.21
C LYS A 215 -5.27 8.24 10.12
N LYS A 216 -4.02 8.05 9.67
CA LYS A 216 -2.88 8.42 10.54
C LYS A 216 -2.84 9.93 10.79
N GLN A 217 -2.35 10.38 11.96
CA GLN A 217 -2.08 11.78 12.39
C GLN A 217 -0.60 12.21 12.19
N GLU A 218 -0.29 13.49 12.47
CA GLU A 218 0.90 14.32 12.15
C GLU A 218 2.32 13.75 12.39
N PRO A 219 3.38 14.32 11.75
CA PRO A 219 4.77 13.91 11.98
C PRO A 219 5.26 14.28 13.38
N THR A 220 5.48 13.28 14.23
CA THR A 220 6.18 13.47 15.51
C THR A 220 7.69 13.35 15.29
N TYR A 221 8.39 14.47 15.53
CA TYR A 221 9.84 14.54 15.65
C TYR A 221 10.30 13.65 16.83
N TYR A 222 11.21 12.71 16.59
CA TYR A 222 11.92 12.00 17.65
C TYR A 222 13.38 12.48 17.72
N PRO A 223 13.85 12.99 18.88
CA PRO A 223 15.28 13.20 19.09
C PRO A 223 15.98 11.84 19.21
N GLN A 224 17.17 11.76 18.63
CA GLN A 224 18.01 10.56 18.73
C GLN A 224 18.33 10.25 20.21
N SER A 225 18.00 9.04 20.66
CA SER A 225 18.80 8.39 21.70
C SER A 225 18.75 6.87 21.61
N SER A 226 19.92 6.31 21.89
CA SER A 226 20.31 4.91 21.85
C SER A 226 19.62 4.02 22.88
N SER A 227 19.11 2.86 22.44
CA SER A 227 19.34 1.56 23.09
C SER A 227 18.71 0.45 22.23
N LYS A 228 19.44 -0.66 22.06
CA LYS A 228 18.96 -1.86 21.36
C LYS A 228 17.85 -2.54 22.17
N PRO A 229 16.88 -3.19 21.51
CA PRO A 229 16.34 -4.43 22.04
C PRO A 229 16.41 -5.59 21.06
N ALA A 230 16.51 -6.77 21.66
CA ALA A 230 16.79 -8.06 21.06
C ALA A 230 15.58 -8.65 20.29
N GLY A 231 15.90 -9.37 19.22
CA GLY A 231 15.35 -10.70 18.95
C GLY A 231 13.83 -10.89 18.82
N ILE A 232 13.17 -10.18 17.88
CA ILE A 232 11.82 -10.57 17.38
C ILE A 232 11.85 -10.90 15.87
N LEU A 233 12.90 -10.49 15.16
CA LEU A 233 13.04 -10.72 13.71
C LEU A 233 13.42 -12.16 13.32
N SER A 234 13.92 -12.97 14.27
CA SER A 234 14.38 -14.34 13.99
C SER A 234 13.25 -15.37 13.95
N SER A 235 12.14 -15.15 14.67
CA SER A 235 11.01 -16.09 14.74
C SER A 235 10.03 -15.95 13.58
N LEU A 236 9.93 -14.77 12.95
CA LEU A 236 9.08 -14.56 11.77
C LEU A 236 9.65 -15.21 10.50
N LEU A 237 10.96 -15.49 10.47
CA LEU A 237 11.63 -16.08 9.31
C LEU A 237 11.61 -17.62 9.31
N SER A 238 11.37 -18.26 10.46
CA SER A 238 11.35 -19.71 10.60
C SER A 238 10.02 -20.37 10.19
N PHE A 239 8.96 -19.59 9.93
CA PHE A 239 7.64 -20.10 9.54
C PHE A 239 7.41 -20.23 8.02
N LEU A 240 8.48 -20.37 7.22
CA LEU A 240 8.40 -20.51 5.76
C LEU A 240 8.29 -21.94 5.18
N PRO A 241 7.79 -23.02 5.84
CA PRO A 241 7.61 -24.29 5.14
C PRO A 241 6.29 -24.39 4.34
N PHE A 242 5.37 -23.42 4.42
CA PHE A 242 4.02 -23.55 3.82
C PHE A 242 3.84 -22.92 2.41
N TRP A 243 4.93 -22.40 1.81
CA TRP A 243 4.88 -21.66 0.53
C TRP A 243 5.58 -22.38 -0.63
N LYS A 244 5.74 -23.70 -0.53
CA LYS A 244 6.08 -24.59 -1.64
C LYS A 244 4.85 -25.45 -1.91
N ASN A 245 4.09 -25.06 -2.95
CA ASN A 245 3.21 -25.86 -3.81
C ASN A 245 2.23 -24.92 -4.50
#